data_AF-A0A2N1H2K1-F1
#
_entry.id   AF-A0A2N1H2K1-F1
#
_cell.length_a   1.000
_cell.length_b   1.000
_cell.length_c   1.000
_cell.angle_alpha   90.00
_cell.angle_beta   90.00
_cell.angle_gamma   90.00
#
_symmetry.space_group_name_H-M   'P 1'
#
loop_
_entity.id
_entity.type
_entity.pdbx_description
1 polymer ?
#
loop_
_entity_poly.entity_id
_entity_poly.type
_entity_poly.pdbx_seq_one_letter_code
_entity_poly.pdbx_strand_id
1 'polypeptide(L)'
;MSRADLQVNFRMPASLKDELEALAKLNRRSLTAEIVARLERSVGDTDEMGISDRDRLNPEHSFYIPSAEPIPVTRGVSKEKLLASLDQDSPVTKKDLNEAVMDAMLKALDAWQDGSASPKGPKPRKRLPKE
;
A
#
# COMPACT_ATOMS: atom_id res chain seq x y z
N MET A 1 5.78 -10.79 37.87
CA MET A 1 6.57 -10.57 36.64
C MET A 1 5.68 -10.92 35.46
N SER A 2 5.24 -9.91 34.72
CA SER A 2 4.22 -10.02 33.67
C SER A 2 4.79 -10.77 32.46
N ARG A 3 4.34 -12.00 32.23
CA ARG A 3 4.60 -12.72 30.97
C ARG A 3 3.82 -12.01 29.85
N ALA A 4 4.47 -11.11 29.14
CA ALA A 4 3.93 -10.47 27.93
C ALA A 4 4.10 -11.36 26.68
N ASP A 5 4.87 -12.44 26.79
CA ASP A 5 5.14 -13.36 25.68
C ASP A 5 3.94 -14.26 25.41
N LEU A 6 3.42 -14.18 24.19
CA LEU A 6 2.34 -15.05 23.71
C LEU A 6 2.91 -16.42 23.32
N GLN A 7 2.33 -17.51 23.85
CA GLN A 7 2.70 -18.86 23.44
C GLN A 7 1.95 -19.24 22.16
N VAL A 8 2.69 -19.54 21.09
CA VAL A 8 2.15 -19.92 19.79
C VAL A 8 2.46 -21.39 19.49
N ASN A 9 1.45 -22.14 19.03
CA ASN A 9 1.61 -23.52 18.59
C ASN A 9 1.82 -23.58 17.07
N PHE A 10 2.99 -24.04 16.63
CA PHE A 10 3.31 -24.19 15.21
C PHE A 10 2.99 -25.59 14.70
N ARG A 11 2.40 -25.68 13.50
CA ARG A 11 2.32 -26.92 12.71
C ARG A 11 3.28 -26.76 11.53
N MET A 12 4.31 -27.60 11.48
CA MET A 12 5.37 -27.51 10.49
C MET A 12 5.86 -28.91 10.08
N PRO A 13 6.46 -29.06 8.89
CA PRO A 13 7.11 -30.30 8.48
C PRO A 13 8.22 -30.72 9.45
N ALA A 14 8.36 -32.03 9.68
CA ALA A 14 9.39 -32.57 10.56
C ALA A 14 10.81 -32.19 10.12
N SER A 15 11.09 -32.29 8.81
CA SER A 15 12.37 -31.89 8.22
C SER A 15 12.74 -30.44 8.55
N LEU A 16 11.77 -29.52 8.46
CA LEU A 16 12.00 -28.11 8.73
C LEU A 16 12.33 -27.85 10.21
N LYS A 17 11.69 -28.59 11.12
CA LYS A 17 12.01 -28.53 12.55
C LYS A 17 13.44 -28.99 12.82
N ASP A 18 13.86 -30.11 12.24
CA ASP A 18 15.20 -30.66 12.44
C ASP A 18 16.29 -29.71 11.92
N GLU A 19 16.06 -29.08 10.76
CA GLU A 19 16.94 -28.05 10.20
C GLU A 19 17.04 -26.83 11.13
N LEU A 20 15.93 -26.35 11.68
CA LEU A 20 15.93 -25.23 12.63
C LEU A 20 16.65 -25.59 13.93
N GLU A 21 16.51 -26.82 14.43
CA GLU A 21 17.25 -27.27 15.61
C GLU A 21 18.76 -27.32 15.36
N ALA A 22 19.19 -27.77 14.18
CA ALA A 22 20.60 -27.76 13.80
C ALA A 22 21.13 -26.32 13.70
N LEU A 23 20.39 -25.42 13.06
CA LEU A 23 20.75 -24.01 12.91
C LEU A 23 20.77 -23.27 14.25
N ALA A 24 19.84 -23.56 15.16
CA ALA A 24 19.82 -23.02 16.51
C ALA A 24 21.08 -23.43 17.30
N LYS A 25 21.49 -24.70 17.21
CA LYS A 25 22.73 -25.19 17.84
C LYS A 25 23.96 -24.47 17.28
N LEU A 26 24.05 -24.28 15.96
CA LEU A 26 25.14 -23.56 15.31
C LEU A 26 25.20 -22.09 15.77
N ASN A 27 24.05 -21.44 15.89
CA ASN A 27 23.93 -20.04 16.32
C ASN A 27 24.01 -19.85 17.84
N ARG A 28 24.15 -20.94 18.61
CA ARG A 28 24.15 -20.94 20.09
C ARG A 28 22.89 -20.31 20.70
N ARG A 29 21.73 -20.56 20.08
CA ARG A 29 20.42 -20.10 20.51
C ARG A 29 19.50 -21.27 20.84
N SER A 30 18.43 -21.02 21.60
CA SER A 30 17.34 -21.98 21.71
C SER A 30 16.56 -22.03 20.40
N LEU A 31 15.84 -23.14 20.16
CA LEU A 31 14.98 -23.29 18.98
C LEU A 31 13.98 -22.12 18.86
N THR A 32 13.34 -21.75 19.97
CA THR A 32 12.40 -20.61 20.01
C THR A 32 13.09 -19.29 19.67
N ALA A 33 14.29 -19.04 20.21
CA ALA A 33 15.03 -17.81 19.91
C ALA A 33 15.48 -17.73 18.45
N GLU A 34 15.86 -18.86 17.84
CA GLU A 34 16.18 -18.92 16.41
C GLU A 34 14.95 -18.66 15.53
N ILE A 35 13.79 -19.23 15.88
CA ILE A 35 12.53 -18.97 15.18
C ILE A 35 12.18 -17.48 15.26
N VAL A 36 12.21 -16.89 16.45
CA VAL A 36 11.92 -15.47 16.66
C VAL A 36 12.88 -14.61 15.84
N ALA A 37 14.19 -14.86 15.92
CA ALA A 37 15.19 -14.10 15.17
C ALA A 37 14.96 -14.16 13.64
N ARG A 38 14.54 -15.32 13.11
CA ARG A 38 14.20 -15.46 11.69
C ARG A 38 12.95 -14.70 11.30
N LEU A 39 11.93 -14.73 12.15
CA LEU A 39 10.68 -14.00 11.91
C LEU A 39 10.90 -12.48 11.97
N GLU A 40 11.64 -12.00 12.97
CA GLU A 40 12.02 -10.58 13.08
C GLU A 40 12.77 -10.11 11.85
N ARG A 41 13.74 -10.92 11.39
CA ARG A 41 14.47 -10.65 10.16
C ARG A 41 13.54 -10.64 8.95
N SER A 42 12.67 -11.64 8.79
CA SER A 42 11.75 -11.70 7.64
C SER A 42 10.80 -10.52 7.59
N VAL A 43 10.37 -9.99 8.73
CA VAL A 43 9.46 -8.83 8.80
C VAL A 43 10.19 -7.51 8.56
N GLY A 44 11.48 -7.43 8.91
CA GLY A 44 12.31 -6.24 8.76
C GLY A 44 13.14 -6.16 7.48
N ASP A 45 13.38 -7.28 6.80
CA ASP A 45 14.12 -7.31 5.53
C ASP A 45 13.34 -6.54 4.46
N THR A 46 14.03 -5.64 3.76
CA THR A 46 13.45 -4.79 2.71
C THR A 46 13.46 -5.52 1.37
N ASP A 47 12.42 -5.32 0.56
CA ASP A 47 12.35 -5.80 -0.80
C ASP A 47 13.19 -4.95 -1.79
N GLU A 48 13.11 -5.27 -3.10
CA GLU A 48 13.77 -4.53 -4.19
C GLU A 48 13.36 -3.03 -4.24
N MET A 49 12.23 -2.67 -3.62
CA MET A 49 11.75 -1.29 -3.53
C MET A 49 12.26 -0.59 -2.26
N GLY A 50 13.05 -1.27 -1.43
CA GLY A 50 13.57 -0.76 -0.16
C GLY A 50 12.51 -0.71 0.94
N ILE A 51 11.41 -1.45 0.80
CA ILE A 51 10.27 -1.43 1.73
C ILE A 51 10.21 -2.75 2.50
N SER A 52 10.18 -2.71 3.83
CA SER A 52 10.00 -3.91 4.65
C SER A 52 8.52 -4.23 4.87
N ASP A 53 8.21 -5.48 5.22
CA ASP A 53 6.83 -5.87 5.59
C ASP A 53 6.34 -5.08 6.81
N ARG A 54 7.24 -4.69 7.72
CA ARG A 54 6.92 -3.81 8.84
C ARG A 54 6.45 -2.43 8.37
N ASP A 55 7.09 -1.87 7.35
CA ASP A 55 6.75 -0.54 6.82
C ASP A 55 5.41 -0.55 6.09
N ARG A 56 5.07 -1.66 5.42
CA ARG A 56 3.77 -1.83 4.76
C ARG A 56 2.59 -1.82 5.73
N LEU A 57 2.81 -2.26 6.96
CA LEU A 57 1.79 -2.26 8.02
C LEU A 57 1.73 -0.95 8.79
N ASN A 58 2.66 -0.02 8.56
CA ASN A 58 2.70 1.27 9.24
C ASN A 58 1.74 2.27 8.54
N PRO A 59 0.67 2.74 9.20
CA PRO A 59 -0.30 3.68 8.61
C PRO A 59 0.30 5.04 8.26
N GLU A 60 1.43 5.41 8.87
CA GLU A 60 2.15 6.65 8.58
C GLU A 60 3.08 6.54 7.36
N HIS A 61 3.27 5.33 6.82
CA HIS A 61 4.15 5.12 5.68
C HIS A 61 3.45 5.50 4.38
N SER A 62 4.13 6.24 3.50
CA SER A 62 3.56 6.77 2.24
C SER A 62 2.99 5.69 1.30
N PHE A 63 3.40 4.43 1.48
CA PHE A 63 2.93 3.29 0.71
C PHE A 63 1.93 2.40 1.46
N TYR A 64 1.36 2.88 2.58
CA TYR A 64 0.29 2.19 3.27
C TYR A 64 -0.96 2.16 2.38
N ILE A 65 -1.31 0.96 1.91
CA ILE A 65 -2.57 0.71 1.21
C ILE A 65 -3.50 0.05 2.24
N PRO A 66 -4.54 0.75 2.74
CA PRO A 66 -5.50 0.10 3.62
C PRO A 66 -6.13 -1.07 2.88
N SER A 67 -6.03 -2.29 3.44
CA SER A 67 -6.44 -3.53 2.76
C SER A 67 -7.94 -3.61 2.43
N ALA A 68 -8.73 -2.60 2.82
CA ALA A 68 -10.18 -2.57 2.71
C ALA A 68 -10.72 -1.74 1.52
N GLU A 69 -9.92 -0.88 0.88
CA GLU A 69 -10.41 -0.05 -0.21
C GLU A 69 -10.01 -0.66 -1.55
N PRO A 70 -10.94 -1.26 -2.33
CA PRO A 70 -10.63 -1.67 -3.68
C PRO A 70 -10.24 -0.43 -4.47
N ILE A 71 -8.96 -0.36 -4.89
CA ILE A 71 -8.47 0.69 -5.77
C ILE A 71 -9.45 0.74 -6.95
N PRO A 72 -10.14 1.87 -7.20
CA PRO A 72 -11.05 1.96 -8.33
C PRO A 72 -10.19 1.79 -9.58
N VAL A 73 -10.27 0.60 -10.19
CA VAL A 73 -9.67 0.33 -11.49
C VAL A 73 -10.44 1.19 -12.48
N THR A 74 -9.93 2.41 -12.72
CA THR A 74 -10.49 3.30 -13.73
C THR A 74 -10.22 2.66 -15.09
N ARG A 75 -11.20 1.90 -15.58
CA ARG A 75 -11.23 1.43 -16.97
C ARG A 75 -11.46 2.63 -17.89
N GLY A 76 -10.40 3.38 -18.16
CA GLY A 76 -10.40 4.43 -19.17
C GLY A 76 -9.59 5.64 -18.74
N VAL A 77 -8.36 5.75 -19.26
CA VAL A 77 -7.68 7.04 -19.37
C VAL A 77 -8.23 7.76 -20.60
N SER A 78 -8.78 8.96 -20.44
CA SER A 78 -9.29 9.75 -21.56
C SER A 78 -8.12 10.24 -22.41
N LYS A 79 -7.97 9.66 -23.61
CA LYS A 79 -6.92 9.99 -24.58
C LYS A 79 -6.82 11.50 -24.85
N GLU A 80 -7.95 12.19 -24.91
CA GLU A 80 -8.03 13.63 -25.17
C GLU A 80 -7.36 14.47 -24.07
N LYS A 81 -7.51 14.10 -22.79
CA LYS A 81 -6.83 14.81 -21.69
C LYS A 81 -5.33 14.57 -21.68
N LEU A 82 -4.89 13.37 -22.08
CA LEU A 82 -3.46 13.07 -22.20
C LEU A 82 -2.84 13.86 -23.35
N LEU A 83 -3.52 13.95 -24.49
CA LEU A 83 -3.06 14.74 -25.64
C LEU A 83 -3.04 16.24 -25.33
N ALA A 84 -4.02 16.76 -24.58
CA ALA A 84 -4.03 18.16 -24.16
C ALA A 84 -2.83 18.55 -23.26
N SER A 85 -2.21 17.59 -22.57
CA SER A 85 -0.98 17.82 -21.80
C SER A 85 0.31 17.76 -22.63
N LEU A 86 0.23 17.29 -23.88
CA LEU A 86 1.38 17.16 -24.79
C LEU A 86 1.62 18.43 -25.66
N ASP A 87 0.69 19.37 -25.70
CA ASP A 87 0.82 20.63 -26.46
C ASP A 87 1.78 21.66 -25.79
N GLN A 88 2.46 21.29 -24.71
CA GLN A 88 3.56 22.07 -24.14
C GLN A 88 4.86 21.69 -24.85
N ASP A 89 5.28 22.49 -25.85
CA ASP A 89 6.53 22.35 -26.64
C ASP A 89 7.84 22.51 -25.83
N SER A 90 7.80 22.34 -24.50
CA SER A 90 8.97 22.41 -23.62
C SER A 90 9.13 21.11 -22.84
N PRO A 91 10.33 20.53 -22.76
CA PRO A 91 10.56 19.32 -21.96
C PRO A 91 10.21 19.61 -20.49
N VAL A 92 9.18 18.94 -19.99
CA VAL A 92 8.75 19.05 -18.60
C VAL A 92 9.89 18.61 -17.69
N THR A 93 10.40 19.52 -16.86
CA THR A 93 11.45 19.16 -15.91
C THR A 93 10.83 18.48 -14.69
N LYS A 94 11.63 17.71 -13.94
CA LYS A 94 11.19 17.06 -12.69
C LYS A 94 10.64 18.08 -11.68
N LYS A 95 11.10 19.34 -11.76
CA LYS A 95 10.64 20.44 -10.92
C LYS A 95 9.21 20.85 -11.27
N ASP A 96 8.92 21.02 -12.56
CA ASP A 96 7.60 21.41 -13.05
C ASP A 96 6.55 20.33 -12.74
N LEU A 97 6.96 19.05 -12.84
CA LEU A 97 6.11 17.92 -12.47
C LEU A 97 5.76 17.94 -10.97
N ASN A 98 6.76 18.16 -10.12
CA ASN A 98 6.55 18.22 -8.68
C ASN A 98 5.66 19.41 -8.29
N GLU A 99 5.83 20.56 -8.95
CA GLU A 99 5.01 21.75 -8.72
C GLU A 99 3.54 21.51 -9.10
N ALA A 100 3.29 20.91 -10.27
CA ALA A 100 1.95 20.56 -10.72
C ALA A 100 1.26 19.53 -9.80
N VAL A 101 2.02 18.56 -9.29
CA VAL A 101 1.52 17.55 -8.34
C VAL A 101 1.16 18.19 -7.00
N MET A 102 2.00 19.09 -6.48
CA MET A 102 1.73 19.80 -5.23
C MET A 102 0.51 20.72 -5.35
N ASP A 103 0.36 21.45 -6.47
CA ASP A 103 -0.80 22.31 -6.72
C ASP A 103 -2.11 21.50 -6.84
N ALA A 104 -2.07 20.35 -7.52
CA ALA A 104 -3.21 19.44 -7.62
C ALA A 104 -3.61 18.86 -6.25
N MET A 105 -2.63 18.51 -5.41
CA MET A 105 -2.87 17.99 -4.06
C MET A 105 -3.48 19.05 -3.14
N LEU A 106 -3.00 20.31 -3.20
CA LEU A 106 -3.57 21.42 -2.45
C LEU A 106 -5.01 21.72 -2.87
N LYS A 107 -5.31 21.75 -4.18
CA LYS A 107 -6.68 21.93 -4.69
C LYS A 107 -7.64 20.82 -4.26
N ALA A 108 -7.15 19.57 -4.19
CA ALA A 108 -7.95 18.45 -3.73
C ALA A 108 -8.29 18.56 -2.22
N LEU A 109 -7.33 19.03 -1.42
CA LEU A 109 -7.54 19.26 0.02
C LEU A 109 -8.47 20.44 0.29
N ASP A 110 -8.36 21.52 -0.49
CA ASP A 110 -9.23 22.70 -0.37
C ASP A 110 -10.69 22.35 -0.74
N ALA A 111 -10.88 21.56 -1.80
CA ALA A 111 -12.18 21.03 -2.20
C ALA A 111 -12.80 20.05 -1.18
N TRP A 112 -11.99 19.49 -0.27
CA TRP A 112 -12.46 18.65 0.85
C TRP A 112 -12.77 19.48 2.10
N GLN A 113 -12.12 20.63 2.26
CA GLN A 113 -12.29 21.51 3.41
C GLN A 113 -13.54 22.41 3.26
N ASP A 114 -13.83 22.85 2.04
CA ASP A 114 -15.10 23.50 1.68
C ASP A 114 -16.20 22.45 1.50
N GLY A 115 -16.81 22.01 2.60
CA GLY A 115 -17.93 21.09 2.57
C GLY A 115 -19.16 21.64 1.83
N SER A 116 -19.22 21.55 0.49
CA SER A 116 -20.47 21.53 -0.29
C SER A 116 -20.25 21.26 -1.79
N ALA A 117 -20.62 20.05 -2.24
CA ALA A 117 -21.48 19.80 -3.41
C ALA A 117 -21.43 18.31 -3.76
N SER A 118 -22.46 17.56 -3.38
CA SER A 118 -22.72 16.26 -4.03
C SER A 118 -22.84 16.50 -5.55
N PRO A 119 -22.10 15.79 -6.42
CA PRO A 119 -22.29 15.91 -7.85
C PRO A 119 -23.72 15.42 -8.15
N LYS A 120 -24.60 16.33 -8.59
CA LYS A 120 -25.93 15.95 -9.09
C LYS A 120 -25.72 14.97 -10.23
N GLY A 121 -26.10 13.72 -9.99
CA GLY A 121 -26.06 12.67 -11.01
C GLY A 121 -26.83 13.08 -12.27
N PRO A 122 -26.48 12.50 -13.44
CA PRO A 122 -27.11 12.83 -14.70
C PRO A 122 -28.63 12.66 -14.62
N LYS A 123 -29.36 13.63 -15.20
CA LYS A 123 -30.83 13.67 -15.15
C LYS A 123 -31.44 12.32 -15.55
N PRO A 124 -32.46 11.82 -14.81
CA PRO A 124 -33.11 10.56 -15.16
C PRO A 124 -33.70 10.64 -16.56
N ARG A 125 -33.37 9.66 -17.42
CA ARG A 125 -33.92 9.57 -18.78
C ARG A 125 -35.41 9.26 -18.71
N LYS A 126 -36.21 9.95 -19.52
CA LYS A 126 -37.65 9.68 -19.68
C LYS A 126 -37.84 8.23 -20.11
N ARG A 127 -38.63 7.46 -19.37
CA ARG A 127 -39.02 6.09 -19.75
C ARG A 127 -39.93 6.21 -20.97
N LEU A 128 -39.59 5.51 -22.05
CA LEU A 128 -40.50 5.35 -23.20
C LEU A 128 -41.76 4.58 -22.74
N PRO A 129 -42.96 4.94 -23.26
CA PRO A 129 -44.16 4.16 -23.02
C PRO A 129 -43.97 2.75 -23.55
N LYS A 130 -44.41 1.76 -22.77
CA LYS A 130 -44.51 0.38 -23.24
C LYS A 130 -45.79 0.27 -24.04
N GLU A 131 -45.67 0.02 -25.33
CA GLU A 131 -46.73 -0.65 -26.12
C GLU A 131 -46.71 -2.16 -25.84
#